data_AF-A0AAU7KBS7-F1
#
_entry.id   AF-A0AAU7KBS7-F1
#
_cell.length_a   1.000
_cell.length_b   1.000
_cell.length_c   1.000
_cell.angle_alpha   90.00
_cell.angle_beta   90.00
_cell.angle_gamma   90.00
#
_symmetry.space_group_name_H-M   'P 1'
#
loop_
_entity.id
_entity.type
_entity.pdbx_description
1 polymer ?
#
loop_
_entity_poly.entity_id
_entity_poly.type
_entity_poly.pdbx_seq_one_letter_code
_entity_poly.pdbx_strand_id
1 'polypeptide(L)'
;MDIYLIKLILAHLIGDFFLQPDAWVKDKERRKLKSTKLYLHVMIHVALIFLVFLSFDVWKTALTIGIIHLIIDALKSTFQTNKNARILFFADQLLHFSSILAVWHLFYKGSLDIAFLNDPHTWVFISGALFLTLPTSIIMKVIIAKWIPDNQPDSPKSLENAGKYIGILERTLIFLFILTHHFEAVGFLLAAKSIFRFGDLKEKHDLKLTEYVLIGTLLSFGIAIVTAMLIQMSVA
;
A
#
# COMPACT_ATOMS: atom_id res chain seq x y z
N MET A 1 11.43 9.23 -14.82
CA MET A 1 10.31 8.31 -15.12
C MET A 1 9.77 8.69 -16.49
N ASP A 2 9.72 7.74 -17.42
CA ASP A 2 9.28 7.98 -18.80
C ASP A 2 7.79 8.36 -18.86
N ILE A 3 7.45 9.42 -19.58
CA ILE A 3 6.09 9.95 -19.72
C ILE A 3 5.11 8.89 -20.27
N TYR A 4 5.58 7.99 -21.14
CA TYR A 4 4.73 6.95 -21.71
C TYR A 4 4.27 5.95 -20.65
N LEU A 5 5.17 5.52 -19.76
CA LEU A 5 4.84 4.62 -18.66
C LEU A 5 3.80 5.26 -17.71
N ILE A 6 4.00 6.54 -17.37
CA ILE A 6 3.08 7.29 -16.50
C ILE A 6 1.68 7.33 -17.12
N LYS A 7 1.59 7.66 -18.40
CA LYS A 7 0.31 7.71 -19.13
C LYS A 7 -0.40 6.36 -19.17
N LEU A 8 0.34 5.26 -19.36
CA LEU A 8 -0.24 3.92 -19.36
C LEU A 8 -0.74 3.50 -17.98
N ILE A 9 0.04 3.78 -16.91
CA ILE A 9 -0.39 3.54 -15.52
C ILE A 9 -1.63 4.38 -15.21
N LEU A 10 -1.66 5.65 -15.62
CA LEU A 10 -2.81 6.52 -15.40
C LEU A 10 -4.08 6.00 -16.09
N ALA A 11 -3.99 5.59 -17.35
CA ALA A 11 -5.11 5.01 -18.08
C ALA A 11 -5.64 3.75 -17.38
N HIS A 12 -4.75 2.88 -16.92
CA HIS A 12 -5.12 1.69 -16.14
C HIS A 12 -5.85 2.04 -14.84
N LEU A 13 -5.28 2.94 -14.04
CA LEU A 13 -5.85 3.36 -12.76
C LEU A 13 -7.25 3.95 -12.94
N ILE A 14 -7.44 4.82 -13.93
CA ILE A 14 -8.75 5.40 -14.25
C ILE A 14 -9.72 4.30 -14.68
N GLY A 15 -9.32 3.41 -15.58
CA GLY A 15 -10.19 2.36 -16.09
C GLY A 15 -10.66 1.38 -15.01
N ASP A 16 -9.74 0.82 -14.23
CA ASP A 16 -10.05 -0.23 -13.25
C ASP A 16 -10.69 0.28 -11.96
N PHE A 17 -10.33 1.47 -11.46
CA PHE A 17 -10.79 1.95 -10.16
C PHE A 17 -11.86 3.02 -10.21
N PHE A 18 -11.89 3.84 -11.27
CA PHE A 18 -12.87 4.94 -11.38
C PHE A 18 -14.01 4.60 -12.34
N LEU A 19 -13.72 3.90 -13.45
CA LEU A 19 -14.70 3.64 -14.50
C LEU A 19 -15.25 2.20 -14.51
N GLN A 20 -14.93 1.37 -13.51
CA GLN A 20 -15.48 0.05 -13.32
C GLN A 20 -16.40 -0.02 -12.08
N PRO A 21 -17.73 0.14 -12.25
CA PRO A 21 -18.66 0.04 -11.13
C PRO A 21 -18.76 -1.38 -10.55
N ASP A 22 -19.05 -1.50 -9.25
CA ASP A 22 -19.28 -2.78 -8.56
C ASP A 22 -20.34 -3.67 -9.25
N ALA A 23 -21.34 -3.05 -9.87
CA ALA A 23 -22.38 -3.75 -10.62
C ALA A 23 -21.80 -4.54 -11.81
N TRP A 24 -20.76 -4.01 -12.47
CA TRP A 24 -20.09 -4.69 -13.57
C TRP A 24 -19.23 -5.84 -13.07
N VAL A 25 -18.52 -5.63 -11.95
CA VAL A 25 -17.75 -6.70 -11.30
C VAL A 25 -18.65 -7.88 -10.95
N LYS A 26 -19.81 -7.62 -10.33
CA LYS A 26 -20.81 -8.66 -10.01
C LYS A 26 -21.37 -9.35 -11.26
N ASP A 27 -21.58 -8.62 -12.36
CA ASP A 27 -22.04 -9.23 -13.62
C ASP A 27 -20.97 -10.12 -14.26
N LYS A 28 -19.70 -9.68 -14.26
CA LYS A 28 -18.55 -10.48 -14.70
C LYS A 28 -18.43 -11.76 -13.88
N GLU A 29 -18.49 -11.69 -12.55
CA GLU A 29 -18.42 -12.88 -11.69
C GLU A 29 -19.55 -13.89 -11.96
N ARG A 30 -20.76 -13.41 -12.24
CA ARG A 30 -21.93 -14.27 -12.51
C ARG A 30 -21.92 -14.87 -13.92
N ARG A 31 -21.63 -14.06 -14.94
CA ARG A 31 -21.76 -14.44 -16.37
C ARG A 31 -20.43 -14.83 -17.01
N LYS A 32 -19.31 -14.56 -16.34
CA LYS A 32 -17.94 -14.84 -16.80
C LYS A 32 -17.71 -14.25 -18.20
N LEU A 33 -17.20 -15.05 -19.13
CA LEU A 33 -17.00 -14.67 -20.53
C LEU A 33 -18.29 -14.24 -21.26
N LYS A 34 -19.49 -14.59 -20.74
CA LYS A 34 -20.76 -14.14 -21.31
C LYS A 34 -21.17 -12.74 -20.84
N SER A 35 -20.42 -12.11 -19.94
CA SER A 35 -20.69 -10.74 -19.50
C SER A 35 -20.31 -9.76 -20.60
N THR A 36 -21.29 -8.98 -21.07
CA THR A 36 -21.03 -7.87 -22.00
C THR A 36 -20.21 -6.76 -21.33
N LYS A 37 -20.25 -6.68 -19.99
CA LYS A 37 -19.49 -5.69 -19.22
C LYS A 37 -17.98 -5.96 -19.22
N LEU A 38 -17.56 -7.21 -19.39
CA LEU A 38 -16.15 -7.56 -19.61
C LEU A 38 -15.59 -6.87 -20.85
N TYR A 39 -16.27 -6.99 -21.99
CA TYR A 39 -15.82 -6.41 -23.25
C TYR A 39 -15.93 -4.88 -23.25
N LEU A 40 -17.01 -4.33 -22.68
CA LEU A 40 -17.16 -2.88 -22.54
C LEU A 40 -16.05 -2.27 -21.68
N HIS A 41 -15.67 -2.93 -20.60
CA HIS A 41 -14.54 -2.51 -19.74
C HIS A 41 -13.23 -2.43 -20.52
N VAL A 42 -12.94 -3.45 -21.34
CA VAL A 42 -11.74 -3.45 -22.19
C VAL A 42 -11.79 -2.34 -23.24
N MET A 43 -12.96 -2.10 -23.84
CA MET A 43 -13.11 -0.98 -24.78
C MET A 43 -12.85 0.38 -24.13
N ILE A 44 -13.25 0.56 -22.86
CA ILE A 44 -12.94 1.77 -22.09
C ILE A 44 -11.43 1.92 -21.92
N HIS A 45 -10.71 0.86 -21.57
CA HIS A 45 -9.24 0.90 -21.46
C HIS A 45 -8.56 1.29 -22.77
N VAL A 46 -8.97 0.71 -23.89
CA VAL A 46 -8.44 1.07 -25.22
C VAL A 46 -8.72 2.54 -25.54
N ALA A 47 -9.95 3.01 -25.29
CA ALA A 47 -10.32 4.41 -25.51
C ALA A 47 -9.57 5.37 -24.58
N LEU A 48 -9.35 5.00 -23.32
CA LEU A 48 -8.57 5.79 -22.36
C LEU A 48 -7.13 5.95 -22.80
N ILE A 49 -6.51 4.92 -23.37
CA ILE A 49 -5.13 5.02 -23.90
C ILE A 49 -5.08 6.06 -25.02
N PHE A 50 -6.01 6.01 -25.98
CA PHE A 50 -6.08 7.05 -27.03
C PHE A 50 -6.31 8.44 -26.45
N LEU A 51 -7.19 8.58 -25.44
CA LEU A 51 -7.51 9.86 -24.81
C LEU A 51 -6.32 10.44 -24.03
N VAL A 52 -5.62 9.64 -23.23
CA VAL A 52 -4.47 10.09 -22.41
C VAL A 52 -3.25 10.41 -23.28
N PHE A 53 -3.07 9.67 -24.38
CA PHE A 53 -1.99 9.95 -25.32
C PHE A 53 -2.31 11.09 -26.30
N LEU A 54 -3.60 11.40 -26.52
CA LEU A 54 -4.07 12.38 -27.51
C LEU A 54 -3.50 12.11 -28.92
N SER A 55 -3.31 10.84 -29.27
CA SER A 55 -2.77 10.43 -30.56
C SER A 55 -3.32 9.07 -30.95
N PHE A 56 -3.59 8.87 -32.25
CA PHE A 56 -3.97 7.57 -32.81
C PHE A 56 -2.76 6.70 -33.17
N ASP A 57 -1.53 7.24 -33.17
CA ASP A 57 -0.32 6.48 -33.51
C ASP A 57 -0.01 5.37 -32.51
N VAL A 58 -0.55 5.47 -31.29
CA VAL A 58 -0.41 4.47 -30.23
C VAL A 58 -1.38 3.29 -30.36
N TRP A 59 -2.05 3.13 -31.51
CA TRP A 59 -3.04 2.06 -31.72
C TRP A 59 -2.50 0.66 -31.43
N LYS A 60 -1.21 0.39 -31.74
CA LYS A 60 -0.56 -0.89 -31.42
C LYS A 60 -0.51 -1.10 -29.91
N THR A 61 -0.01 -0.10 -29.17
CA THR A 61 0.05 -0.10 -27.71
C THR A 61 -1.34 -0.30 -27.10
N ALA A 62 -2.32 0.47 -27.57
CA ALA A 62 -3.70 0.43 -27.07
C ALA A 62 -4.34 -0.95 -27.28
N LEU A 63 -4.21 -1.52 -28.49
CA LEU A 63 -4.76 -2.83 -28.81
C LEU A 63 -4.04 -3.96 -28.06
N THR A 64 -2.70 -3.92 -27.96
CA THR A 64 -1.93 -4.93 -27.22
C THR A 64 -2.31 -4.94 -25.73
N ILE A 65 -2.40 -3.77 -25.08
CA ILE A 65 -2.85 -3.68 -23.70
C ILE A 65 -4.30 -4.14 -23.57
N GLY A 66 -5.20 -3.73 -24.47
CA GLY A 66 -6.59 -4.16 -24.46
C GLY A 66 -6.75 -5.68 -24.53
N ILE A 67 -5.98 -6.36 -25.39
CA ILE A 67 -6.00 -7.83 -25.51
C ILE A 67 -5.46 -8.48 -24.24
N ILE A 68 -4.33 -8.02 -23.70
CA ILE A 68 -3.77 -8.59 -22.47
C ILE A 68 -4.71 -8.36 -21.30
N HIS A 69 -5.29 -7.16 -21.17
CA HIS A 69 -6.27 -6.82 -20.15
C HIS A 69 -7.48 -7.77 -20.22
N LEU A 70 -8.04 -7.97 -21.42
CA LEU A 70 -9.14 -8.91 -21.64
C LEU A 70 -8.79 -10.32 -21.16
N ILE A 71 -7.60 -10.81 -21.47
CA ILE A 71 -7.14 -12.14 -21.05
C ILE A 71 -7.06 -12.23 -19.52
N ILE A 72 -6.44 -11.24 -18.87
CA ILE A 72 -6.28 -11.22 -17.41
C ILE A 72 -7.65 -11.18 -16.72
N ASP A 73 -8.54 -10.26 -17.12
CA ASP A 73 -9.88 -10.12 -16.56
C ASP A 73 -10.74 -11.36 -16.81
N ALA A 74 -10.63 -11.98 -17.99
CA ALA A 74 -11.31 -13.22 -18.34
C ALA A 74 -10.86 -14.39 -17.44
N LEU A 75 -9.55 -14.54 -17.23
CA LEU A 75 -8.97 -15.56 -16.36
C LEU A 75 -9.45 -15.36 -14.92
N LYS A 76 -9.32 -14.14 -14.40
CA LYS A 76 -9.81 -13.76 -13.06
C LYS A 76 -11.28 -14.12 -12.91
N SER A 77 -12.14 -13.64 -13.81
CA SER A 77 -13.58 -13.88 -13.77
C SER A 77 -13.95 -15.37 -13.87
N THR A 78 -13.11 -16.19 -14.51
CA THR A 78 -13.36 -17.63 -14.67
C THR A 78 -12.98 -18.43 -13.43
N PHE A 79 -11.84 -18.11 -12.81
CA PHE A 79 -11.26 -18.82 -11.66
C PHE A 79 -11.62 -18.24 -10.29
N GLN A 80 -12.21 -17.05 -10.25
CA GLN A 80 -12.57 -16.40 -8.99
C GLN A 80 -13.72 -17.11 -8.28
N THR A 81 -13.52 -17.29 -6.97
CA THR A 81 -14.47 -17.83 -6.00
C THR A 81 -14.46 -16.94 -4.75
N ASN A 82 -15.47 -17.07 -3.91
CA ASN A 82 -15.53 -16.30 -2.65
C ASN A 82 -14.33 -16.54 -1.72
N LYS A 83 -13.66 -17.69 -1.82
CA LYS A 83 -12.51 -18.04 -0.97
C LYS A 83 -11.20 -17.39 -1.42
N ASN A 84 -11.00 -17.22 -2.73
CA ASN A 84 -9.74 -16.72 -3.29
C ASN A 84 -9.85 -15.29 -3.84
N ALA A 85 -11.01 -14.64 -3.74
CA ALA A 85 -11.27 -13.30 -4.29
C ALA A 85 -10.19 -12.27 -3.93
N ARG A 86 -9.76 -12.22 -2.66
CA ARG A 86 -8.71 -11.28 -2.21
C ARG A 86 -7.37 -11.55 -2.88
N ILE A 87 -6.95 -12.82 -2.97
CA ILE A 87 -5.66 -13.20 -3.58
C ILE A 87 -5.70 -12.91 -5.07
N LEU A 88 -6.78 -13.27 -5.76
CA LEU A 88 -6.93 -13.02 -7.19
C LEU A 88 -7.06 -11.55 -7.53
N PHE A 89 -7.62 -10.72 -6.65
CA PHE A 89 -7.60 -9.27 -6.82
C PHE A 89 -6.16 -8.73 -6.88
N PHE A 90 -5.30 -9.12 -5.95
CA PHE A 90 -3.90 -8.67 -5.97
C PHE A 90 -3.10 -9.28 -7.12
N ALA A 91 -3.33 -10.55 -7.45
CA ALA A 91 -2.67 -11.20 -8.58
C ALA A 91 -3.05 -10.54 -9.92
N ASP A 92 -4.32 -10.20 -10.10
CA ASP A 92 -4.84 -9.45 -11.24
C ASP A 92 -4.15 -8.10 -11.42
N GLN A 93 -4.08 -7.28 -10.35
CA GLN A 93 -3.38 -6.00 -10.42
C GLN A 93 -1.89 -6.17 -10.75
N LEU A 94 -1.21 -7.16 -10.15
CA LEU A 94 0.19 -7.45 -10.45
C LEU A 94 0.39 -7.83 -11.92
N LEU A 95 -0.49 -8.66 -12.49
CA LEU A 95 -0.44 -9.03 -13.91
C LEU A 95 -0.68 -7.82 -14.82
N HIS A 96 -1.66 -6.96 -14.52
CA HIS A 96 -1.92 -5.75 -15.30
C HIS A 96 -0.71 -4.80 -15.29
N PHE A 97 -0.17 -4.48 -14.11
CA PHE A 97 1.03 -3.64 -14.00
C PHE A 97 2.25 -4.25 -14.70
N SER A 98 2.44 -5.58 -14.58
CA SER A 98 3.54 -6.27 -15.27
C SER A 98 3.37 -6.21 -16.79
N SER A 99 2.13 -6.34 -17.29
CA SER A 99 1.84 -6.20 -18.71
C SER A 99 2.12 -4.79 -19.23
N ILE A 100 1.78 -3.76 -18.45
CA ILE A 100 2.08 -2.36 -18.79
C ILE A 100 3.59 -2.15 -18.90
N LEU A 101 4.37 -2.66 -17.93
CA LEU A 101 5.83 -2.59 -17.98
C LEU A 101 6.40 -3.31 -19.21
N ALA A 102 5.88 -4.49 -19.53
CA ALA A 102 6.32 -5.27 -20.70
C ALA A 102 6.00 -4.53 -22.01
N VAL A 103 4.78 -4.01 -22.17
CA VAL A 103 4.38 -3.23 -23.36
C VAL A 103 5.20 -1.94 -23.46
N TRP A 104 5.40 -1.24 -22.35
CA TRP A 104 6.22 -0.03 -22.30
C TRP A 104 7.66 -0.31 -22.77
N HIS A 105 8.27 -1.38 -22.27
CA HIS A 105 9.61 -1.80 -22.69
C HIS A 105 9.65 -2.16 -24.18
N LEU A 106 8.69 -2.95 -24.67
CA LEU A 106 8.65 -3.44 -26.05
C LEU A 106 8.44 -2.32 -27.10
N PHE A 107 7.52 -1.38 -26.83
CA PHE A 107 7.13 -0.36 -27.82
C PHE A 107 7.88 0.96 -27.67
N TYR A 108 8.30 1.33 -26.46
CA TYR A 108 8.95 2.61 -26.18
C TYR A 108 10.42 2.45 -25.77
N LYS A 109 10.95 1.21 -25.76
CA LYS A 109 12.33 0.89 -25.34
C LYS A 109 12.68 1.41 -23.95
N GLY A 110 11.66 1.54 -23.10
CA GLY A 110 11.82 2.01 -21.75
C GLY A 110 12.66 1.04 -20.92
N SER A 111 13.63 1.56 -20.17
CA SER A 111 14.44 0.77 -19.24
C SER A 111 14.20 1.27 -17.82
N LEU A 112 14.14 0.32 -16.88
CA LEU A 112 14.20 0.66 -15.46
C LEU A 112 15.65 0.96 -15.12
N ASP A 113 15.90 2.16 -14.61
CA ASP A 113 17.17 2.46 -13.99
C ASP A 113 17.24 1.71 -12.67
N ILE A 114 18.06 0.66 -12.62
CA ILE A 114 18.32 -0.15 -11.43
C ILE A 114 19.63 0.27 -10.73
N ALA A 115 20.30 1.33 -11.18
CA ALA A 115 21.55 1.78 -10.59
C ALA A 115 21.39 2.18 -9.12
N PHE A 116 20.20 2.64 -8.73
CA PHE A 116 19.88 2.94 -7.34
C PHE A 116 20.05 1.72 -6.41
N LEU A 117 19.95 0.48 -6.91
CA LEU A 117 20.20 -0.72 -6.10
C LEU A 117 21.68 -0.94 -5.79
N ASN A 118 22.60 -0.28 -6.50
CA ASN A 118 24.03 -0.31 -6.20
C ASN A 118 24.44 0.81 -5.23
N ASP A 119 23.56 1.76 -4.95
CA ASP A 119 23.81 2.84 -4.02
C ASP A 119 23.68 2.35 -2.56
N PRO A 120 24.74 2.44 -1.73
CA PRO A 120 24.67 2.09 -0.31
C PRO A 120 23.56 2.84 0.43
N HIS A 121 23.28 4.09 0.06
CA HIS A 121 22.24 4.88 0.72
C HIS A 121 20.85 4.27 0.56
N THR A 122 20.55 3.70 -0.63
CA THR A 122 19.31 2.94 -0.86
C THR A 122 19.15 1.80 0.14
N TRP A 123 20.21 1.02 0.38
CA TRP A 123 20.16 -0.09 1.31
C TRP A 123 20.01 0.36 2.76
N VAL A 124 20.66 1.45 3.14
CA VAL A 124 20.49 2.06 4.47
C VAL A 124 19.03 2.49 4.69
N PHE A 125 18.41 3.13 3.71
CA PHE A 125 16.97 3.47 3.77
C PHE A 125 16.09 2.23 3.90
N ILE A 126 16.31 1.21 3.06
CA ILE A 126 15.54 -0.04 3.09
C ILE A 126 15.68 -0.71 4.46
N SER A 127 16.90 -0.81 4.99
CA SER A 127 17.16 -1.40 6.31
C SER A 127 16.42 -0.66 7.42
N GLY A 128 16.42 0.68 7.40
CA GLY A 128 15.65 1.49 8.35
C GLY A 128 14.15 1.27 8.29
N ALA A 129 13.60 1.36 7.08
CA ALA A 129 12.18 1.14 6.83
C ALA A 129 11.75 -0.26 7.31
N LEU A 130 12.54 -1.30 7.00
CA LEU A 130 12.29 -2.66 7.44
C LEU A 130 12.43 -2.80 8.96
N PHE A 131 13.46 -2.23 9.58
CA PHE A 131 13.65 -2.27 11.03
C PHE A 131 12.43 -1.74 11.79
N LEU A 132 11.84 -0.63 11.32
CA LEU A 132 10.67 0.00 11.93
C LEU A 132 9.36 -0.80 11.77
N THR A 133 9.35 -1.87 10.98
CA THR A 133 8.17 -2.72 10.80
C THR A 133 8.08 -3.82 11.86
N LEU A 134 8.39 -5.07 11.48
CA LEU A 134 8.33 -6.26 12.33
C LEU A 134 9.36 -6.24 13.46
N PRO A 135 10.65 -5.89 13.22
CA PRO A 135 11.66 -5.91 14.27
C PRO A 135 11.32 -4.98 15.44
N THR A 136 10.99 -3.71 15.18
CA THR A 136 10.54 -2.80 16.25
C THR A 136 9.26 -3.30 16.92
N SER A 137 8.31 -3.87 16.18
CA SER A 137 7.09 -4.43 16.80
C SER A 137 7.41 -5.56 17.80
N ILE A 138 8.40 -6.41 17.50
CA ILE A 138 8.87 -7.45 18.40
C ILE A 138 9.56 -6.84 19.62
N ILE A 139 10.46 -5.86 19.41
CA ILE A 139 11.14 -5.13 20.50
C ILE A 139 10.11 -4.50 21.44
N MET A 140 9.10 -3.80 20.90
CA MET A 140 8.03 -3.20 21.69
C MET A 140 7.26 -4.27 22.49
N LYS A 141 6.94 -5.42 21.88
CA LYS A 141 6.28 -6.51 22.59
C LYS A 141 7.11 -7.03 23.76
N VAL A 142 8.42 -7.19 23.57
CA VAL A 142 9.34 -7.67 24.62
C VAL A 142 9.50 -6.65 25.74
N ILE A 143 9.69 -5.37 25.39
CA ILE A 143 9.84 -4.30 26.39
C ILE A 143 8.54 -4.19 27.18
N ILE A 144 7.42 -3.97 26.50
CA ILE A 144 6.15 -3.65 27.15
C ILE A 144 5.59 -4.85 27.94
N ALA A 145 5.99 -6.10 27.65
CA ALA A 145 5.52 -7.30 28.37
C ALA A 145 5.60 -7.18 29.90
N LYS A 146 6.57 -6.44 30.44
CA LYS A 146 6.73 -6.19 31.89
C LYS A 146 5.60 -5.34 32.50
N TRP A 147 4.86 -4.60 31.69
CA TRP A 147 3.81 -3.66 32.11
C TRP A 147 2.40 -4.10 31.72
N ILE A 148 2.24 -5.31 31.14
CA ILE A 148 0.93 -5.88 30.84
C ILE A 148 0.27 -6.27 32.17
N PRO A 149 -0.97 -5.82 32.47
CA PRO A 149 -1.69 -6.26 33.65
C PRO A 149 -2.02 -7.77 33.56
N ASP A 150 -1.77 -8.53 34.63
CA ASP A 150 -1.99 -9.99 34.70
C ASP A 150 -3.44 -10.46 34.42
N ASN A 151 -4.41 -9.53 34.35
CA ASN A 151 -5.85 -9.81 34.30
C ASN A 151 -6.51 -9.47 32.94
N GLN A 152 -5.81 -9.54 31.81
CA GLN A 152 -6.50 -9.45 30.52
C GLN A 152 -6.92 -10.85 30.05
N PRO A 153 -8.22 -11.11 29.82
CA PRO A 153 -8.65 -12.30 29.09
C PRO A 153 -8.00 -12.27 27.71
N ASP A 154 -7.59 -13.44 27.19
CA ASP A 154 -6.97 -13.59 25.87
C ASP A 154 -7.64 -12.66 24.85
N SER A 155 -6.98 -11.54 24.52
CA SER A 155 -7.53 -10.59 23.56
C SER A 155 -7.71 -11.36 22.25
N PRO A 156 -8.85 -11.21 21.54
CA PRO A 156 -9.04 -11.91 20.28
C PRO A 156 -7.85 -11.62 19.36
N LYS A 157 -7.24 -12.68 18.80
CA LYS A 157 -6.03 -12.58 17.93
C LYS A 157 -6.15 -11.52 16.82
N SER A 158 -7.37 -11.16 16.41
CA SER A 158 -7.65 -10.08 15.45
C SER A 158 -7.30 -8.67 15.98
N LEU A 159 -7.52 -8.40 17.26
CA LEU A 159 -7.20 -7.11 17.90
C LEU A 159 -5.69 -6.96 18.14
N GLU A 160 -4.99 -8.04 18.53
CA GLU A 160 -3.53 -8.04 18.68
C GLU A 160 -2.84 -7.67 17.36
N ASN A 161 -3.34 -8.21 16.24
CA ASN A 161 -2.83 -7.89 14.92
C ASN A 161 -3.09 -6.43 14.52
N ALA A 162 -4.27 -5.86 14.84
CA ALA A 162 -4.59 -4.48 14.52
C ALA A 162 -3.62 -3.49 15.20
N GLY A 163 -3.33 -3.66 16.50
CA GLY A 163 -2.40 -2.80 17.23
C GLY A 163 -0.98 -2.84 16.67
N LYS A 164 -0.51 -4.02 16.23
CA LYS A 164 0.78 -4.18 15.55
C LYS A 164 0.83 -3.38 14.24
N TYR A 165 -0.18 -3.49 13.39
CA TYR A 165 -0.21 -2.74 12.12
C TYR A 165 -0.34 -1.23 12.33
N ILE A 166 -1.12 -0.78 13.31
CA ILE A 166 -1.19 0.65 13.69
C ILE A 166 0.20 1.17 14.08
N GLY A 167 0.92 0.45 14.94
CA GLY A 167 2.26 0.85 15.35
C GLY A 167 3.26 0.88 14.19
N ILE A 168 3.16 -0.05 13.22
CA ILE A 168 3.99 -0.03 12.01
C ILE A 168 3.69 1.23 11.19
N LEU A 169 2.42 1.53 10.93
CA LEU A 169 2.02 2.70 10.15
C LEU A 169 2.51 4.00 10.78
N GLU A 170 2.36 4.15 12.10
CA GLU A 170 2.84 5.35 12.81
C GLU A 170 4.36 5.52 12.68
N ARG A 171 5.15 4.47 12.91
CA ARG A 171 6.61 4.55 12.79
C ARG A 171 7.05 4.83 11.36
N THR A 172 6.39 4.26 10.36
CA THR A 172 6.67 4.54 8.95
C THR A 172 6.32 5.98 8.57
N LEU A 173 5.22 6.54 9.10
CA LEU A 173 4.88 7.95 8.90
C LEU A 173 5.91 8.89 9.54
N ILE A 174 6.34 8.61 10.78
CA ILE A 174 7.39 9.37 11.46
C ILE A 174 8.69 9.34 10.65
N PHE A 175 9.07 8.15 10.17
CA PHE A 175 10.24 7.97 9.32
C PHE A 175 10.16 8.82 8.06
N LEU A 176 9.03 8.78 7.34
CA LEU A 176 8.81 9.60 6.15
C LEU A 176 8.89 11.11 6.44
N PHE A 177 8.25 11.57 7.51
CA PHE A 177 8.24 12.98 7.89
C PHE A 177 9.65 13.50 8.21
N ILE A 178 10.47 12.72 8.91
CA ILE A 178 11.85 13.13 9.22
C ILE A 178 12.71 13.17 7.96
N LEU A 179 12.61 12.14 7.10
CA LEU A 179 13.37 12.08 5.85
C LEU A 179 12.98 13.18 4.85
N THR A 180 11.73 13.67 4.92
CA THR A 180 11.24 14.79 4.11
C THR A 180 11.40 16.15 4.80
N HIS A 181 12.11 16.21 5.94
CA HIS A 181 12.36 17.41 6.73
C HIS A 181 11.11 18.09 7.34
N HIS A 182 10.02 17.34 7.52
CA HIS A 182 8.76 17.78 8.13
C HIS A 182 8.64 17.33 9.59
N PHE A 183 9.54 17.79 10.45
CA PHE A 183 9.55 17.40 11.87
C PHE A 183 8.25 17.79 12.61
N GLU A 184 7.62 18.88 12.21
CA GLU A 184 6.34 19.35 12.71
C GLU A 184 5.22 18.32 12.56
N ALA A 185 5.24 17.52 11.49
CA ALA A 185 4.24 16.49 11.22
C ALA A 185 4.27 15.34 12.25
N VAL A 186 5.43 15.07 12.85
CA VAL A 186 5.58 14.11 13.96
C VAL A 186 4.81 14.61 15.19
N GLY A 187 4.88 15.91 15.48
CA GLY A 187 4.13 16.54 16.58
C GLY A 187 2.62 16.45 16.38
N PHE A 188 2.13 16.69 15.16
CA PHE A 188 0.71 16.53 14.82
C PHE A 188 0.23 15.08 14.97
N LEU A 189 1.04 14.10 14.54
CA LEU A 189 0.71 12.68 14.69
C LEU A 189 0.58 12.30 16.17
N LEU A 190 1.49 12.78 17.02
CA LEU A 190 1.45 12.55 18.46
C LEU A 190 0.22 13.19 19.11
N ALA A 191 -0.07 14.45 18.76
CA ALA A 191 -1.25 15.16 19.26
C ALA A 191 -2.57 14.46 18.87
N ALA A 192 -2.69 14.05 17.60
CA ALA A 192 -3.87 13.33 17.12
C ALA A 192 -4.12 12.03 17.92
N LYS A 193 -3.05 11.27 18.18
CA LYS A 193 -3.12 10.04 18.98
C LYS A 193 -3.53 10.31 20.44
N SER A 194 -3.03 11.39 21.03
CA SER A 194 -3.45 11.80 22.38
C SER A 194 -4.93 12.16 22.44
N ILE A 195 -5.47 12.89 21.44
CA ILE A 195 -6.89 13.28 21.39
C ILE A 195 -7.82 12.06 21.36
N PHE A 196 -7.53 11.06 20.51
CA PHE A 196 -8.33 9.83 20.47
C PHE A 196 -8.28 9.06 21.79
N ARG A 197 -7.20 9.20 22.56
CA ARG A 197 -7.06 8.55 23.87
C ARG A 197 -7.82 9.28 24.99
N PHE A 198 -7.99 10.60 24.91
CA PHE A 198 -8.71 11.37 25.93
C PHE A 198 -10.20 11.02 26.04
N GLY A 199 -10.82 10.48 24.98
CA GLY A 199 -12.20 9.99 25.00
C GLY A 199 -12.41 8.78 25.93
N ASP A 200 -11.40 7.90 26.03
CA ASP A 200 -11.45 6.65 26.81
C ASP A 200 -11.15 6.86 28.31
N LEU A 201 -10.59 8.02 28.69
CA LEU A 201 -10.13 8.33 30.06
C LEU A 201 -11.24 8.65 31.08
N LYS A 202 -12.52 8.63 30.66
CA LYS A 202 -13.65 8.96 31.55
C LYS A 202 -14.02 7.83 32.53
N GLU A 203 -13.54 6.61 32.32
CA GLU A 203 -13.80 5.47 33.21
C GLU A 203 -12.58 5.18 34.11
N LYS A 204 -12.75 5.35 35.43
CA LYS A 204 -11.66 5.25 36.44
C LYS A 204 -10.99 3.87 36.54
N HIS A 205 -11.42 2.88 35.77
CA HIS A 205 -10.94 1.50 35.84
C HIS A 205 -9.68 1.23 34.99
N ASP A 206 -9.16 2.24 34.27
CA ASP A 206 -8.17 2.05 33.18
C ASP A 206 -6.85 2.84 33.30
N LEU A 207 -6.49 3.31 34.50
CA LEU A 207 -5.25 4.09 34.71
C LEU A 207 -3.98 3.32 34.30
N LYS A 208 -3.86 2.04 34.68
CA LYS A 208 -2.72 1.20 34.29
C LYS A 208 -2.66 0.94 32.78
N LEU A 209 -3.82 0.78 32.13
CA LEU A 209 -3.91 0.61 30.67
C LEU A 209 -3.55 1.90 29.92
N THR A 210 -3.89 3.04 30.52
CA THR A 210 -3.54 4.37 30.00
C THR A 210 -2.04 4.60 30.04
N GLU A 211 -1.41 4.37 31.19
CA GLU A 211 0.04 4.48 31.36
C GLU A 211 0.79 3.52 30.43
N TYR A 212 0.34 2.26 30.36
CA TYR A 212 0.87 1.25 29.44
C TYR A 212 0.87 1.73 27.97
N VAL A 213 -0.26 2.26 27.49
CA VAL A 213 -0.35 2.74 26.09
C VAL A 213 0.46 4.01 25.87
N LEU A 214 0.50 4.92 26.85
CA LEU A 214 1.27 6.15 26.75
C LEU A 214 2.78 5.85 26.66
N ILE A 215 3.29 5.01 27.56
CA ILE A 215 4.69 4.55 27.55
C ILE A 215 5.02 3.84 26.25
N GLY A 216 4.16 2.92 25.81
CA GLY A 216 4.36 2.17 24.57
C GLY A 216 4.40 3.08 23.34
N THR A 217 3.55 4.10 23.29
CA THR A 217 3.50 5.06 22.19
C THR A 217 4.75 5.94 22.17
N LEU A 218 5.11 6.55 23.29
CA LEU A 218 6.28 7.43 23.38
C LEU A 218 7.58 6.68 23.05
N LEU A 219 7.73 5.46 23.55
CA LEU A 219 8.90 4.63 23.25
C LEU A 219 8.96 4.22 21.78
N SER A 220 7.83 3.79 21.20
CA SER A 220 7.75 3.43 19.76
C SER A 220 8.09 4.62 18.87
N PHE A 221 7.62 5.82 19.23
CA PHE A 221 7.90 7.06 18.50
C PHE A 221 9.37 7.43 18.65
N GLY A 222 9.93 7.35 19.87
CA GLY A 222 11.35 7.60 20.12
C GLY A 222 12.26 6.71 19.28
N ILE A 223 11.96 5.41 19.19
CA ILE A 223 12.72 4.47 18.32
C ILE A 223 12.63 4.91 16.86
N ALA A 224 11.45 5.30 16.37
CA ALA A 224 11.28 5.76 15.00
C ALA A 224 12.05 7.05 14.71
N ILE A 225 12.01 8.03 15.61
CA ILE A 225 12.73 9.30 15.49
C ILE A 225 14.24 9.05 15.44
N VAL A 226 14.79 8.31 16.41
CA VAL A 226 16.22 8.01 16.47
C VAL A 226 16.67 7.26 15.22
N THR A 227 15.92 6.24 14.80
CA THR A 227 16.24 5.49 13.57
C THR A 227 16.25 6.40 12.34
N ALA A 228 15.24 7.25 12.19
CA ALA A 228 15.13 8.17 11.06
C ALA A 228 16.27 9.18 11.04
N MET A 229 16.63 9.75 12.19
CA MET A 229 17.75 10.71 12.31
C MET A 229 19.09 10.05 11.98
N LEU A 230 19.35 8.83 12.49
CA LEU A 230 20.58 8.10 12.17
C LEU A 230 20.72 7.82 10.66
N ILE A 231 19.60 7.53 9.99
CA ILE A 231 19.58 7.31 8.55
C ILE A 231 19.77 8.61 7.79
N GLN A 232 19.06 9.66 8.18
CA GLN A 232 19.23 10.99 7.59
C GLN A 232 20.68 11.47 7.70
N MET A 233 21.34 11.26 8.85
CA MET A 233 22.75 11.62 9.06
C MET A 233 23.74 10.77 8.26
N SER A 234 23.40 9.53 7.92
CA SER A 234 24.30 8.65 7.15
C SER A 234 24.13 8.80 5.64
N VAL A 235 23.09 9.52 5.20
CA VAL A 235 22.81 9.81 3.79
C VAL A 235 23.01 11.29 3.43
N ALA A 236 23.14 12.17 4.43
CA ALA A 236 23.53 13.57 4.26
C ALA A 236 25.02 13.72 3.94
#